data_AF-A0A8B8JQH5-F1
#
_entry.id   AF-A0A8B8JQH5-F1
#
_cell.length_a   1.000
_cell.length_b   1.000
_cell.length_c   1.000
_cell.angle_alpha   90.00
_cell.angle_beta   90.00
_cell.angle_gamma   90.00
#
_symmetry.space_group_name_H-M   'P 1'
#
loop_
_entity.id
_entity.type
_entity.pdbx_description
1 polymer ?
#
loop_
_entity_poly.entity_id
_entity_poly.type
_entity_poly.pdbx_seq_one_letter_code
_entity_poly.pdbx_strand_id
1 'polypeptide(L)'
;MERPIYNSLEKPPHDSAPAADQESEVSDCESVLSTGETGFYEGGDLIRSRFVRGLGSHGLKPEVVAIRRNASSTVMAQARVQSFQIFASAVAKLRNGNANVKYAWYGASGKEEIADIIQHGFGPSKSHGLRLSPEDSPLESVKSSVVDKDGLRHLLLCRVILGRTEVVPRGSEQCHSSSDEYDSGVDDISDPKEYIVWCNRINTHVLPEYVLSFRLSSLKGHVKTGEPFRPSSPWMPFPTLISVLSKILPPPDIAFIAKFHRDYREKNISRHELIQKVRLIAGDKLLVSVIKSFRAKKMPASFKQTR
;
A
#
# COMPACT_ATOMS: atom_id res chain seq x y z
N MET A 1 23.68 24.38 -12.28
CA MET A 1 23.96 23.62 -13.51
C MET A 1 24.63 22.33 -13.10
N GLU A 2 23.88 21.24 -13.22
CA GLU A 2 24.34 19.88 -13.02
C GLU A 2 25.41 19.55 -14.07
N ARG A 3 26.42 18.79 -13.64
CA ARG A 3 27.45 18.27 -14.55
C ARG A 3 26.90 17.06 -15.31
N PRO A 4 27.10 16.97 -16.63
CA PRO A 4 26.80 15.77 -17.40
C PRO A 4 27.95 14.76 -17.32
N ILE A 5 27.60 13.48 -17.46
CA ILE A 5 28.53 12.35 -17.55
C ILE A 5 28.96 12.21 -19.01
N TYR A 6 30.23 12.54 -19.29
CA TYR A 6 30.99 12.10 -20.47
C TYR A 6 31.34 10.62 -20.31
N ASN A 7 31.24 9.75 -21.32
CA ASN A 7 32.18 9.53 -22.43
C ASN A 7 31.64 8.29 -23.21
N SER A 8 31.88 7.97 -24.47
CA SER A 8 32.61 8.53 -25.62
C SER A 8 32.13 7.71 -26.83
N LEU A 9 31.92 8.33 -27.99
CA LEU A 9 31.77 7.60 -29.25
C LEU A 9 32.65 8.30 -30.29
N GLU A 10 33.86 7.78 -30.46
CA GLU A 10 34.66 8.00 -31.65
C GLU A 10 33.99 7.30 -32.83
N LYS A 11 33.97 7.97 -33.99
CA LYS A 11 33.36 7.54 -35.24
C LYS A 11 34.49 7.34 -36.26
N PRO A 12 34.54 6.24 -37.03
CA PRO A 12 35.28 6.21 -38.30
C PRO A 12 34.32 6.31 -39.50
N PRO A 13 34.82 6.62 -40.72
CA PRO A 13 33.99 7.05 -41.85
C PRO A 13 33.60 5.94 -42.84
N HIS A 14 32.48 6.20 -43.53
CA HIS A 14 31.92 5.72 -44.81
C HIS A 14 32.61 4.59 -45.61
N ASP A 15 31.85 3.58 -46.09
CA ASP A 15 31.29 3.57 -47.47
C ASP A 15 30.29 2.41 -47.80
N SER A 16 29.26 2.75 -48.61
CA SER A 16 28.40 2.04 -49.61
C SER A 16 27.93 0.54 -49.54
N ALA A 17 26.59 0.35 -49.33
CA ALA A 17 25.50 -0.44 -50.00
C ALA A 17 25.70 -1.83 -50.71
N PRO A 18 24.61 -2.63 -51.01
CA PRO A 18 23.31 -2.87 -50.35
C PRO A 18 22.85 -4.37 -50.26
N ALA A 19 21.67 -4.59 -49.67
CA ALA A 19 20.73 -5.72 -49.80
C ALA A 19 20.89 -6.99 -48.91
N ALA A 20 19.91 -7.22 -48.04
CA ALA A 20 19.11 -8.45 -47.95
C ALA A 20 18.05 -8.32 -46.84
N ASP A 21 16.78 -8.50 -47.22
CA ASP A 21 15.66 -8.69 -46.32
C ASP A 21 15.90 -9.89 -45.41
N GLN A 22 15.73 -9.71 -44.10
CA GLN A 22 15.42 -10.79 -43.17
C GLN A 22 14.54 -10.21 -42.06
N GLU A 23 13.24 -10.39 -42.23
CA GLU A 23 12.27 -10.40 -41.15
C GLU A 23 12.77 -11.40 -40.09
N SER A 24 13.03 -10.94 -38.87
CA SER A 24 13.27 -11.83 -37.74
C SER A 24 11.97 -12.00 -36.99
N GLU A 25 11.42 -13.20 -37.16
CA GLU A 25 10.21 -13.72 -36.54
C GLU A 25 10.28 -13.58 -35.02
N VAL A 26 9.21 -13.01 -34.47
CA VAL A 26 8.92 -13.06 -33.03
C VAL A 26 8.68 -14.52 -32.69
N SER A 27 9.61 -15.14 -31.97
CA SER A 27 9.48 -16.53 -31.54
C SER A 27 8.41 -16.65 -30.46
N ASP A 28 7.25 -17.12 -30.86
CA ASP A 28 6.18 -17.61 -29.98
C ASP A 28 6.68 -18.84 -29.23
N CYS A 29 7.10 -18.65 -27.98
CA CYS A 29 7.34 -19.75 -27.06
C CYS A 29 6.06 -20.07 -26.27
N GLU A 30 5.10 -20.71 -26.95
CA GLU A 30 4.18 -21.59 -26.24
C GLU A 30 4.98 -22.76 -25.67
N SER A 31 5.22 -22.75 -24.36
CA SER A 31 5.63 -23.95 -23.63
C SER A 31 4.57 -24.26 -22.58
N VAL A 32 3.64 -25.11 -22.99
CA VAL A 32 2.84 -25.94 -22.09
C VAL A 32 3.80 -26.94 -21.45
N LEU A 33 4.08 -26.78 -20.15
CA LEU A 33 4.59 -27.88 -19.32
C LEU A 33 3.96 -27.84 -17.93
N SER A 34 3.14 -28.87 -17.73
CA SER A 34 2.81 -29.61 -16.50
C SER A 34 2.87 -28.90 -15.15
N THR A 35 1.65 -28.63 -14.65
CA THR A 35 1.17 -29.07 -13.33
C THR A 35 2.23 -29.63 -12.37
N GLY A 36 2.83 -28.71 -11.61
CA GLY A 36 3.29 -28.99 -10.25
C GLY A 36 2.10 -28.84 -9.30
N GLU A 37 1.67 -29.96 -8.72
CA GLU A 37 0.57 -30.07 -7.76
C GLU A 37 0.73 -29.07 -6.60
N THR A 38 -0.03 -27.98 -6.65
CA THR A 38 -0.44 -27.24 -5.46
C THR A 38 -1.96 -27.20 -5.50
N GLY A 39 -2.57 -27.90 -4.55
CA GLY A 39 -3.97 -28.27 -4.55
C GLY A 39 -4.90 -27.16 -5.03
N PHE A 40 -5.80 -27.52 -5.93
CA PHE A 40 -6.92 -26.68 -6.33
C PHE A 40 -7.75 -26.38 -5.09
N TYR A 41 -7.63 -25.16 -4.58
CA TYR A 41 -8.38 -24.68 -3.42
C TYR A 41 -9.88 -24.58 -3.78
N GLU A 42 -10.74 -25.31 -3.07
CA GLU A 42 -12.09 -24.83 -2.73
C GLU A 42 -11.93 -23.60 -1.80
N GLY A 43 -11.44 -22.49 -2.36
CA GLY A 43 -10.67 -21.50 -1.62
C GLY A 43 -11.46 -20.58 -0.69
N GLY A 44 -12.78 -20.50 -0.84
CA GLY A 44 -13.61 -19.61 -0.02
C GLY A 44 -13.58 -19.97 1.47
N ASP A 45 -13.75 -21.25 1.79
CA ASP A 45 -13.91 -21.68 3.18
C ASP A 45 -12.59 -21.68 3.96
N LEU A 46 -11.47 -22.01 3.31
CA LEU A 46 -10.16 -21.90 3.94
C LEU A 46 -9.80 -20.44 4.23
N ILE A 47 -10.02 -19.54 3.27
CA ILE A 47 -9.79 -18.10 3.44
C ILE A 47 -10.65 -17.57 4.59
N ARG A 48 -11.95 -17.94 4.62
CA ARG A 48 -12.85 -17.61 5.71
C ARG A 48 -12.31 -18.10 7.05
N SER A 49 -11.94 -19.38 7.14
CA SER A 49 -11.47 -19.98 8.40
C SER A 49 -10.21 -19.31 8.92
N ARG A 50 -9.22 -19.04 8.06
CA ARG A 50 -7.98 -18.35 8.45
C ARG A 50 -8.24 -16.92 8.91
N PHE A 51 -9.05 -16.19 8.15
CA PHE A 51 -9.42 -14.81 8.50
C PHE A 51 -10.14 -14.73 9.85
N VAL A 52 -11.13 -15.58 10.08
CA VAL A 52 -11.86 -15.64 11.36
C VAL A 52 -10.93 -16.03 12.51
N ARG A 53 -10.08 -17.04 12.32
CA ARG A 53 -9.11 -17.50 13.34
C ARG A 53 -8.09 -16.41 13.69
N GLY A 54 -7.54 -15.73 12.69
CA GLY A 54 -6.54 -14.66 12.87
C GLY A 54 -7.10 -13.44 13.62
N LEU A 55 -8.40 -13.21 13.57
CA LEU A 55 -9.07 -12.19 14.37
C LEU A 55 -9.55 -12.69 15.75
N GLY A 56 -9.88 -13.98 15.84
CA GLY A 56 -10.33 -14.62 17.08
C GLY A 56 -9.31 -14.55 18.22
N SER A 57 -8.02 -14.61 17.92
CA SER A 57 -6.92 -14.41 18.90
C SER A 57 -6.95 -13.04 19.58
N HIS A 58 -7.59 -12.05 18.94
CA HIS A 58 -7.78 -10.70 19.45
C HIS A 58 -9.18 -10.46 20.02
N GLY A 59 -9.97 -11.51 20.25
CA GLY A 59 -11.34 -11.43 20.76
C GLY A 59 -12.35 -10.84 19.76
N LEU A 60 -11.95 -10.70 18.49
CA LEU A 60 -12.79 -10.15 17.44
C LEU A 60 -13.56 -11.29 16.73
N LYS A 61 -14.85 -11.05 16.48
CA LYS A 61 -15.74 -12.00 15.81
C LYS A 61 -16.25 -11.39 14.50
N PRO A 62 -15.51 -11.55 13.38
CA PRO A 62 -15.96 -11.05 12.09
C PRO A 62 -17.11 -11.88 11.54
N GLU A 63 -18.11 -11.22 10.98
CA GLU A 63 -19.14 -11.85 10.16
C GLU A 63 -18.70 -11.75 8.70
N VAL A 64 -18.20 -12.84 8.13
CA VAL A 64 -17.77 -12.88 6.72
C VAL A 64 -18.98 -13.02 5.82
N VAL A 65 -19.29 -11.94 5.10
CA VAL A 65 -20.47 -11.82 4.23
C VAL A 65 -20.22 -12.39 2.84
N ALA A 66 -19.06 -12.12 2.26
CA ALA A 66 -18.73 -12.62 0.92
C ALA A 66 -17.22 -12.77 0.72
N ILE A 67 -16.83 -13.80 -0.03
CA ILE A 67 -15.48 -13.96 -0.57
C ILE A 67 -15.64 -14.14 -2.07
N ARG A 68 -15.00 -13.27 -2.85
CA ARG A 68 -15.07 -13.30 -4.31
C ARG A 68 -13.67 -13.43 -4.88
N ARG A 69 -13.47 -14.41 -5.76
CA ARG A 69 -12.22 -14.54 -6.52
C ARG A 69 -12.17 -13.46 -7.60
N ASN A 70 -11.01 -12.83 -7.75
CA ASN A 70 -10.71 -12.01 -8.90
C ASN A 70 -10.50 -12.94 -10.10
N ALA A 71 -11.44 -12.92 -11.05
CA ALA A 71 -11.41 -13.79 -12.22
C ALA A 71 -10.28 -13.42 -13.21
N SER A 72 -9.69 -12.22 -13.10
CA SER A 72 -8.65 -11.72 -14.00
C SER A 72 -8.99 -11.95 -15.49
N SER A 73 -10.23 -11.67 -15.87
CA SER A 73 -10.79 -12.09 -17.17
C SER A 73 -10.40 -11.20 -18.35
N THR A 74 -9.92 -9.97 -18.11
CA THR A 74 -9.49 -9.06 -19.19
C THR A 74 -8.07 -9.39 -19.63
N VAL A 75 -7.73 -9.09 -20.89
CA VAL A 75 -6.36 -9.26 -21.43
C VAL A 75 -5.32 -8.57 -20.54
N MET A 76 -5.59 -7.34 -20.09
CA MET A 76 -4.69 -6.61 -19.20
C MET A 76 -4.57 -7.26 -17.81
N ALA A 77 -5.64 -7.87 -17.30
CA ALA A 77 -5.57 -8.60 -16.04
C ALA A 77 -4.77 -9.90 -16.19
N GLN A 78 -4.93 -10.63 -17.30
CA GLN A 78 -4.12 -11.81 -17.61
C GLN A 78 -2.64 -11.45 -17.77
N ALA A 79 -2.33 -10.35 -18.46
CA ALA A 79 -0.96 -9.85 -18.59
C ALA A 79 -0.33 -9.51 -17.22
N ARG A 80 -1.11 -8.95 -16.28
CA ARG A 80 -0.64 -8.75 -14.90
C ARG A 80 -0.36 -10.06 -14.16
N VAL A 81 -1.20 -11.09 -14.34
CA VAL A 81 -0.97 -12.43 -13.76
C VAL A 81 0.32 -13.04 -14.33
N GLN A 82 0.51 -12.99 -15.66
CA GLN A 82 1.71 -13.50 -16.32
C GLN A 82 2.96 -12.72 -15.87
N SER A 83 2.88 -11.39 -15.83
CA SER A 83 3.96 -10.53 -15.32
C SER A 83 4.36 -10.93 -13.89
N PHE A 84 3.39 -11.10 -12.99
CA PHE A 84 3.64 -11.57 -11.63
C PHE A 84 4.39 -12.92 -11.62
N GLN A 85 4.01 -13.88 -12.47
CA GLN A 85 4.68 -15.18 -12.57
C GLN A 85 6.13 -15.06 -13.07
N ILE A 86 6.39 -14.18 -14.03
CA ILE A 86 7.73 -13.88 -14.53
C ILE A 86 8.60 -13.30 -13.41
N PHE A 87 8.08 -12.31 -12.66
CA PHE A 87 8.80 -11.72 -11.54
C PHE A 87 9.02 -12.72 -10.40
N ALA A 88 8.05 -13.58 -10.08
CA ALA A 88 8.23 -14.64 -9.09
C ALA A 88 9.39 -15.57 -9.51
N SER A 89 9.41 -15.98 -10.78
CA SER A 89 10.48 -16.84 -11.32
C SER A 89 11.85 -16.16 -11.28
N ALA A 90 11.90 -14.86 -11.60
CA ALA A 90 13.14 -14.08 -11.53
C ALA A 90 13.66 -13.94 -10.09
N VAL A 91 12.79 -13.63 -9.12
CA VAL A 91 13.18 -13.54 -7.70
C VAL A 91 13.62 -14.92 -7.18
N ALA A 92 12.95 -16.01 -7.56
CA ALA A 92 13.40 -17.36 -7.21
C ALA A 92 14.82 -17.63 -7.71
N LYS A 93 15.15 -17.28 -8.95
CA LYS A 93 16.52 -17.42 -9.50
C LYS A 93 17.53 -16.60 -8.71
N LEU A 94 17.18 -15.38 -8.29
CA LEU A 94 18.03 -14.51 -7.48
C LEU A 94 18.22 -15.01 -6.03
N ARG A 95 17.25 -15.77 -5.49
CA ARG A 95 17.15 -16.16 -4.07
C ARG A 95 17.15 -17.68 -3.88
N ASN A 96 18.13 -18.34 -4.49
CA ASN A 96 18.41 -19.78 -4.27
C ASN A 96 17.20 -20.70 -4.53
N GLY A 97 16.39 -20.37 -5.54
CA GLY A 97 15.23 -21.15 -5.96
C GLY A 97 13.92 -20.82 -5.24
N ASN A 98 13.89 -19.87 -4.30
CA ASN A 98 12.68 -19.54 -3.54
C ASN A 98 12.31 -18.05 -3.63
N ALA A 99 11.20 -17.77 -4.30
CA ALA A 99 10.65 -16.41 -4.40
C ALA A 99 9.94 -15.92 -3.13
N ASN A 100 9.74 -16.80 -2.14
CA ASN A 100 9.03 -16.52 -0.89
C ASN A 100 7.65 -15.88 -1.17
N VAL A 101 6.85 -16.56 -1.99
CA VAL A 101 5.50 -16.09 -2.33
C VAL A 101 4.55 -16.42 -1.17
N LYS A 102 3.87 -15.40 -0.63
CA LYS A 102 2.92 -15.55 0.47
C LYS A 102 1.59 -14.89 0.14
N TYR A 103 0.54 -15.32 0.86
CA TYR A 103 -0.70 -14.56 0.94
C TYR A 103 -0.61 -13.45 1.98
N ALA A 104 -1.14 -12.28 1.64
CA ALA A 104 -1.22 -11.14 2.54
C ALA A 104 -2.45 -10.27 2.27
N TRP A 105 -3.00 -9.70 3.34
CA TRP A 105 -4.16 -8.83 3.34
C TRP A 105 -3.77 -7.40 3.04
N TYR A 106 -4.60 -6.72 2.26
CA TYR A 106 -4.57 -5.28 2.07
C TYR A 106 -5.92 -4.67 2.47
N GLY A 107 -5.88 -3.71 3.39
CA GLY A 107 -7.05 -2.93 3.80
C GLY A 107 -7.30 -1.77 2.85
N ALA A 108 -8.43 -1.81 2.14
CA ALA A 108 -8.85 -0.74 1.24
C ALA A 108 -9.72 0.30 1.95
N SER A 109 -9.68 1.52 1.43
CA SER A 109 -10.51 2.65 1.86
C SER A 109 -11.96 2.57 1.38
N GLY A 110 -12.29 1.66 0.46
CA GLY A 110 -13.64 1.40 -0.01
C GLY A 110 -13.71 0.50 -1.24
N LYS A 111 -14.93 0.20 -1.69
CA LYS A 111 -15.20 -0.61 -2.89
C LYS A 111 -14.61 0.00 -4.16
N GLU A 112 -14.60 1.34 -4.26
CA GLU A 112 -14.07 2.07 -5.41
C GLU A 112 -12.57 1.85 -5.59
N GLU A 113 -11.78 1.93 -4.50
CA GLU A 113 -10.35 1.62 -4.55
C GLU A 113 -10.09 0.16 -4.93
N ILE A 114 -10.89 -0.78 -4.44
CA ILE A 114 -10.77 -2.19 -4.82
C ILE A 114 -11.04 -2.39 -6.31
N ALA A 115 -12.08 -1.75 -6.84
CA ALA A 115 -12.41 -1.82 -8.26
C ALA A 115 -11.28 -1.25 -9.12
N ASP A 116 -10.74 -0.09 -8.73
CA ASP A 116 -9.59 0.55 -9.39
C ASP A 116 -8.36 -0.36 -9.38
N ILE A 117 -8.03 -0.96 -8.23
CA ILE A 117 -6.90 -1.90 -8.10
C ILE A 117 -7.09 -3.13 -9.00
N ILE A 118 -8.30 -3.71 -9.04
CA ILE A 118 -8.56 -4.89 -9.87
C ILE A 118 -8.45 -4.54 -11.35
N GLN A 119 -8.92 -3.37 -11.77
CA GLN A 119 -8.96 -2.95 -13.17
C GLN A 119 -7.59 -2.49 -13.67
N HIS A 120 -6.90 -1.66 -12.88
CA HIS A 120 -5.72 -0.90 -13.30
C HIS A 120 -4.44 -1.26 -12.55
N GLY A 121 -4.52 -2.06 -11.48
CA GLY A 121 -3.40 -2.30 -10.57
C GLY A 121 -3.30 -1.22 -9.48
N PHE A 122 -2.28 -1.30 -8.64
CA PHE A 122 -2.10 -0.32 -7.57
C PHE A 122 -1.60 1.01 -8.14
N GLY A 123 -2.31 2.09 -7.81
CA GLY A 123 -1.98 3.45 -8.25
C GLY A 123 -0.68 4.03 -7.63
N PRO A 124 -0.20 5.17 -8.16
CA PRO A 124 1.12 5.74 -7.86
C PRO A 124 1.28 6.34 -6.43
N SER A 125 0.24 6.35 -5.61
CA SER A 125 0.17 7.12 -4.35
C SER A 125 0.86 6.47 -3.15
N LYS A 126 1.70 5.45 -3.35
CA LYS A 126 2.33 4.65 -2.28
C LYS A 126 3.82 4.94 -2.14
N SER A 127 4.19 6.19 -1.85
CA SER A 127 5.60 6.65 -1.81
C SER A 127 6.51 5.87 -0.85
N HIS A 128 5.96 5.33 0.24
CA HIS A 128 6.67 4.50 1.23
C HIS A 128 6.40 2.99 1.07
N GLY A 129 5.92 2.58 -0.11
CA GLY A 129 5.54 1.20 -0.39
C GLY A 129 4.12 0.85 0.07
N LEU A 130 3.72 -0.38 -0.27
CA LEU A 130 2.46 -0.99 0.10
C LEU A 130 2.66 -1.82 1.37
N ARG A 131 1.87 -1.55 2.41
CA ARG A 131 1.83 -2.33 3.64
C ARG A 131 0.72 -3.37 3.57
N LEU A 132 1.06 -4.63 3.82
CA LEU A 132 0.13 -5.76 3.83
C LEU A 132 0.27 -6.53 5.13
N SER A 133 -0.83 -7.08 5.67
CA SER A 133 -0.77 -7.95 6.85
C SER A 133 -0.65 -9.42 6.43
N PRO A 134 0.11 -10.26 7.12
CA PRO A 134 0.17 -11.69 6.81
C PRO A 134 -1.20 -12.37 6.87
N GLU A 135 -1.39 -13.44 6.09
CA GLU A 135 -2.66 -14.16 5.96
C GLU A 135 -3.28 -14.54 7.32
N ASP A 136 -2.47 -15.06 8.25
CA ASP A 136 -2.91 -15.51 9.57
C ASP A 136 -2.93 -14.38 10.63
N SER A 137 -2.49 -13.16 10.29
CA SER A 137 -2.48 -11.99 11.19
C SER A 137 -3.11 -10.74 10.53
N PRO A 138 -4.42 -10.78 10.18
CA PRO A 138 -5.08 -9.75 9.37
C PRO A 138 -5.33 -8.40 10.08
N LEU A 139 -5.00 -8.28 11.38
CA LEU A 139 -5.46 -7.20 12.24
C LEU A 139 -5.09 -5.79 11.72
N GLU A 140 -3.87 -5.57 11.23
CA GLU A 140 -3.45 -4.24 10.77
C GLU A 140 -4.21 -3.81 9.51
N SER A 141 -4.45 -4.73 8.58
CA SER A 141 -5.28 -4.49 7.38
C SER A 141 -6.76 -4.28 7.72
N VAL A 142 -7.26 -4.95 8.76
CA VAL A 142 -8.62 -4.69 9.29
C VAL A 142 -8.70 -3.28 9.87
N LYS A 143 -7.69 -2.83 10.62
CA LYS A 143 -7.65 -1.47 11.18
C LYS A 143 -7.56 -0.39 10.10
N SER A 144 -6.87 -0.64 8.99
CA SER A 144 -6.76 0.30 7.88
C SER A 144 -7.99 0.32 6.96
N SER A 145 -8.80 -0.76 6.96
CA SER A 145 -10.06 -0.80 6.21
C SER A 145 -11.09 0.21 6.72
N VAL A 146 -11.92 0.72 5.82
CA VAL A 146 -13.00 1.66 6.13
C VAL A 146 -14.35 0.98 6.00
N VAL A 147 -15.29 1.35 6.88
CA VAL A 147 -16.68 0.88 6.83
C VAL A 147 -17.44 1.64 5.74
N ASP A 148 -18.10 0.92 4.85
CA ASP A 148 -18.92 1.46 3.79
C ASP A 148 -20.34 1.86 4.26
N LYS A 149 -21.20 2.26 3.33
CA LYS A 149 -22.59 2.69 3.63
C LYS A 149 -23.46 1.55 4.18
N ASP A 150 -23.11 0.30 3.88
CA ASP A 150 -23.86 -0.91 4.25
C ASP A 150 -23.32 -1.54 5.57
N GLY A 151 -22.37 -0.86 6.23
CA GLY A 151 -21.71 -1.37 7.42
C GLY A 151 -20.63 -2.43 7.13
N LEU A 152 -20.23 -2.60 5.87
CA LEU A 152 -19.24 -3.59 5.44
C LEU A 152 -17.84 -2.99 5.39
N ARG A 153 -16.85 -3.82 5.69
CA ARG A 153 -15.44 -3.57 5.39
C ARG A 153 -15.01 -4.51 4.28
N HIS A 154 -14.06 -4.07 3.47
CA HIS A 154 -13.53 -4.86 2.35
C HIS A 154 -12.01 -4.95 2.42
N LEU A 155 -11.48 -6.16 2.23
CA LEU A 155 -10.06 -6.44 2.13
C LEU A 155 -9.76 -7.11 0.78
N LEU A 156 -8.55 -6.88 0.29
CA LEU A 156 -7.95 -7.68 -0.77
C LEU A 156 -7.05 -8.73 -0.13
N LEU A 157 -7.19 -9.98 -0.56
CA LEU A 157 -6.17 -11.01 -0.35
C LEU A 157 -5.30 -11.06 -1.59
N CYS A 158 -4.01 -10.79 -1.42
CA CYS A 158 -3.04 -10.72 -2.49
C CYS A 158 -2.03 -11.88 -2.37
N ARG A 159 -1.57 -12.41 -3.50
CA ARG A 159 -0.27 -13.09 -3.56
C ARG A 159 0.83 -12.04 -3.60
N VAL A 160 1.87 -12.23 -2.80
CA VAL A 160 2.97 -11.28 -2.65
C VAL A 160 4.29 -12.03 -2.78
N ILE A 161 5.16 -11.56 -3.68
CA ILE A 161 6.54 -12.03 -3.81
C ILE A 161 7.36 -11.25 -2.77
N LEU A 162 7.77 -11.90 -1.67
CA LEU A 162 8.54 -11.24 -0.63
C LEU A 162 10.06 -11.35 -0.86
N GLY A 163 10.53 -12.38 -1.58
CA GLY A 163 11.95 -12.66 -1.73
C GLY A 163 12.69 -12.72 -0.38
N ARG A 164 13.90 -12.17 -0.33
CA ARG A 164 14.64 -11.98 0.92
C ARG A 164 14.13 -10.71 1.63
N THR A 165 13.62 -10.88 2.85
CA THR A 165 13.05 -9.77 3.64
C THR A 165 14.09 -9.11 4.54
N GLU A 166 14.06 -7.79 4.66
CA GLU A 166 14.78 -7.03 5.71
C GLU A 166 13.83 -6.57 6.82
N VAL A 167 14.34 -6.41 8.04
CA VAL A 167 13.57 -5.82 9.14
C VAL A 167 13.50 -4.30 8.95
N VAL A 168 12.29 -3.76 8.89
CA VAL A 168 12.04 -2.32 8.77
C VAL A 168 11.38 -1.82 10.05
N PRO A 169 12.09 -1.07 10.90
CA PRO A 169 11.53 -0.56 12.14
C PRO A 169 10.29 0.32 11.91
N ARG A 170 9.31 0.21 12.81
CA ARG A 170 8.13 1.08 12.78
C ARG A 170 8.57 2.54 12.90
N GLY A 171 8.07 3.38 11.99
CA GLY A 171 8.45 4.79 11.91
C GLY A 171 9.68 5.07 11.04
N SER A 172 10.25 4.06 10.38
CA SER A 172 11.28 4.26 9.35
C SER A 172 10.74 5.10 8.18
N GLU A 173 11.59 5.98 7.66
CA GLU A 173 11.33 6.79 6.45
C GLU A 173 11.79 6.09 5.16
N GLN A 174 12.29 4.86 5.27
CA GLN A 174 12.77 4.05 4.15
C GLN A 174 11.68 3.86 3.09
N CYS A 175 12.06 4.06 1.82
CA CYS A 175 11.16 3.95 0.66
C CYS A 175 11.60 2.91 -0.37
N HIS A 176 12.77 2.31 -0.19
CA HIS A 176 13.35 1.23 -1.02
C HIS A 176 14.19 0.28 -0.15
N SER A 177 14.64 -0.84 -0.70
CA SER A 177 15.51 -1.77 0.02
C SER A 177 16.79 -1.10 0.52
N SER A 178 17.33 -1.52 1.67
CA SER A 178 18.61 -0.99 2.17
C SER A 178 19.82 -1.43 1.34
N SER A 179 19.71 -2.56 0.62
CA SER A 179 20.69 -3.05 -0.34
C SER A 179 20.03 -3.96 -1.39
N ASP A 180 20.78 -4.34 -2.42
CA ASP A 180 20.33 -5.26 -3.48
C ASP A 180 20.13 -6.70 -2.99
N GLU A 181 20.55 -7.01 -1.76
CA GLU A 181 20.31 -8.30 -1.14
C GLU A 181 18.85 -8.50 -0.73
N TYR A 182 18.11 -7.40 -0.51
CA TYR A 182 16.75 -7.43 0.01
C TYR A 182 15.70 -7.05 -1.03
N ASP A 183 14.57 -7.73 -0.95
CA ASP A 183 13.49 -7.58 -1.90
C ASP A 183 12.26 -6.85 -1.35
N SER A 184 11.99 -7.04 -0.06
CA SER A 184 10.85 -6.46 0.65
C SER A 184 11.17 -6.26 2.13
N GLY A 185 10.32 -5.51 2.84
CA GLY A 185 10.45 -5.27 4.28
C GLY A 185 9.47 -6.12 5.11
N VAL A 186 9.84 -6.36 6.37
CA VAL A 186 9.00 -6.97 7.39
C VAL A 186 9.19 -6.25 8.73
N ASP A 187 8.16 -6.17 9.57
CA ASP A 187 8.31 -5.55 10.90
C ASP A 187 9.01 -6.46 11.92
N ASP A 188 8.78 -7.77 11.85
CA ASP A 188 9.47 -8.79 12.64
C ASP A 188 9.63 -10.09 11.82
N ILE A 189 10.82 -10.71 11.85
CA ILE A 189 11.10 -11.93 11.07
C ILE A 189 10.36 -13.14 11.65
N SER A 190 10.23 -13.22 12.98
CA SER A 190 9.70 -14.40 13.68
C SER A 190 8.19 -14.35 13.80
N ASP A 191 7.62 -13.18 14.08
CA ASP A 191 6.18 -12.95 14.20
C ASP A 191 5.73 -11.73 13.39
N PRO A 192 5.74 -11.83 12.04
CA PRO A 192 5.41 -10.71 11.18
C PRO A 192 3.96 -10.26 11.41
N LYS A 193 3.75 -8.95 11.54
CA LYS A 193 2.43 -8.31 11.51
C LYS A 193 2.23 -7.47 10.27
N GLU A 194 3.32 -7.09 9.61
CA GLU A 194 3.28 -6.26 8.42
C GLU A 194 4.43 -6.60 7.45
N TYR A 195 4.09 -6.77 6.18
CA TYR A 195 5.00 -6.80 5.05
C TYR A 195 4.98 -5.45 4.33
N ILE A 196 6.13 -5.06 3.78
CA ILE A 196 6.30 -3.82 3.03
C ILE A 196 6.82 -4.16 1.63
N VAL A 197 6.03 -3.87 0.61
CA VAL A 197 6.46 -3.95 -0.79
C VAL A 197 6.81 -2.57 -1.28
N TRP A 198 8.05 -2.36 -1.72
CA TRP A 198 8.55 -1.05 -2.17
C TRP A 198 7.77 -0.51 -3.36
N CYS A 199 7.66 0.82 -3.46
CA CYS A 199 6.76 1.49 -4.40
C CYS A 199 7.00 1.10 -5.87
N ASN A 200 8.27 0.94 -6.26
CA ASN A 200 8.69 0.52 -7.59
C ASN A 200 8.42 -0.96 -7.91
N ARG A 201 8.02 -1.76 -6.91
CA ARG A 201 7.77 -3.20 -7.03
C ARG A 201 6.31 -3.59 -6.87
N ILE A 202 5.43 -2.69 -6.43
CA ILE A 202 4.04 -3.04 -6.08
C ILE A 202 3.32 -3.76 -7.23
N ASN A 203 3.33 -3.20 -8.43
CA ASN A 203 2.58 -3.75 -9.58
C ASN A 203 3.19 -5.01 -10.19
N THR A 204 4.41 -5.38 -9.80
CA THR A 204 5.08 -6.61 -10.26
C THR A 204 5.10 -7.69 -9.18
N HIS A 205 5.06 -7.29 -7.90
CA HIS A 205 5.21 -8.19 -6.75
C HIS A 205 3.93 -8.43 -5.97
N VAL A 206 2.82 -7.77 -6.32
CA VAL A 206 1.53 -7.93 -5.63
C VAL A 206 0.43 -8.23 -6.64
N LEU A 207 -0.20 -9.39 -6.47
CA LEU A 207 -1.32 -9.83 -7.31
C LEU A 207 -2.60 -9.97 -6.47
N PRO A 208 -3.61 -9.10 -6.65
CA PRO A 208 -4.90 -9.24 -5.98
C PRO A 208 -5.67 -10.47 -6.49
N GLU A 209 -5.98 -11.42 -5.61
CA GLU A 209 -6.62 -12.69 -5.98
C GLU A 209 -8.03 -12.86 -5.41
N TYR A 210 -8.32 -12.31 -4.22
CA TYR A 210 -9.67 -12.37 -3.64
C TYR A 210 -10.08 -11.04 -3.00
N VAL A 211 -11.39 -10.78 -3.01
CA VAL A 211 -12.04 -9.72 -2.25
C VAL A 211 -12.84 -10.36 -1.12
N LEU A 212 -12.50 -10.01 0.12
CA LEU A 212 -13.25 -10.43 1.31
C LEU A 212 -14.08 -9.25 1.82
N SER A 213 -15.38 -9.48 2.02
CA SER A 213 -16.32 -8.50 2.58
C SER A 213 -16.85 -9.03 3.91
N PHE A 214 -16.78 -8.22 4.96
CA PHE A 214 -17.14 -8.64 6.31
C PHE A 214 -17.73 -7.50 7.13
N ARG A 215 -18.47 -7.86 8.18
CA ARG A 215 -18.84 -6.94 9.26
C ARG A 215 -18.01 -7.27 10.49
N LEU A 216 -17.75 -6.25 11.29
CA LEU A 216 -17.13 -6.40 12.60
C LEU A 216 -18.01 -5.67 13.60
N SER A 217 -18.63 -6.40 14.53
CA SER A 217 -19.33 -5.76 15.64
C SER A 217 -18.30 -4.94 16.42
N SER A 218 -18.47 -3.63 16.45
CA SER A 218 -17.61 -2.76 17.27
C SER A 218 -17.76 -3.23 18.71
N LEU A 219 -16.69 -3.77 19.30
CA LEU A 219 -16.62 -4.01 20.74
C LEU A 219 -16.81 -2.66 21.43
N LYS A 220 -18.04 -2.36 21.86
CA LYS A 220 -18.28 -1.39 22.94
C LYS A 220 -17.72 -2.01 24.21
N GLY A 221 -16.40 -1.94 24.38
CA GLY A 221 -15.72 -2.52 25.53
C GLY A 221 -14.23 -2.75 25.27
N HIS A 222 -13.40 -1.85 25.80
CA HIS A 222 -12.00 -2.10 26.14
C HIS A 222 -11.07 -2.68 25.05
N VAL A 223 -11.13 -2.14 23.85
CA VAL A 223 -9.87 -1.90 23.12
C VAL A 223 -9.55 -0.44 23.42
N LYS A 224 -8.47 -0.18 24.19
CA LYS A 224 -7.83 1.14 24.13
C LYS A 224 -7.60 1.36 22.65
N THR A 225 -8.42 2.23 22.05
CA THR A 225 -8.30 2.67 20.68
C THR A 225 -6.85 3.11 20.56
N GLY A 226 -6.01 2.25 20.00
CA GLY A 226 -4.70 2.65 19.55
C GLY A 226 -5.00 3.86 18.67
N GLU A 227 -4.44 5.00 19.06
CA GLU A 227 -4.75 6.27 18.43
C GLU A 227 -4.79 6.09 16.92
N PRO A 228 -5.72 6.78 16.22
CA PRO A 228 -5.75 6.75 14.76
C PRO A 228 -4.34 6.89 14.22
N PHE A 229 -3.92 5.91 13.40
CA PHE A 229 -2.58 5.77 12.81
C PHE A 229 -1.86 7.11 12.78
N ARG A 230 -0.90 7.29 13.69
CA ARG A 230 -0.04 8.47 13.71
C ARG A 230 0.79 8.41 12.41
N PRO A 231 0.60 9.34 11.46
CA PRO A 231 1.46 9.40 10.28
C PRO A 231 2.90 9.66 10.72
N SER A 232 3.87 9.08 10.02
CA SER A 232 5.30 9.33 10.23
C SER A 232 5.63 10.84 10.07
N SER A 233 4.91 11.53 9.19
CA SER A 233 4.97 12.99 9.03
C SER A 233 4.21 13.77 10.12
N PRO A 234 4.63 15.01 10.45
CA PRO A 234 3.87 15.87 11.35
C PRO A 234 2.40 15.96 10.94
N TRP A 235 1.51 15.52 11.83
CA TRP A 235 0.08 15.45 11.57
C TRP A 235 -0.71 15.90 12.79
N MET A 236 -1.84 16.56 12.53
CA MET A 236 -2.84 16.90 13.53
C MET A 236 -4.24 16.65 12.95
N PRO A 237 -5.22 16.28 13.79
CA PRO A 237 -6.61 16.18 13.35
C PRO A 237 -7.11 17.51 12.76
N PHE A 238 -7.88 17.45 11.66
CA PHE A 238 -8.43 18.64 11.01
C PHE A 238 -9.24 19.54 11.96
N PRO A 239 -10.08 19.04 12.89
CA PRO A 239 -10.74 19.90 13.88
C PRO A 239 -9.75 20.69 14.75
N THR A 240 -8.63 20.07 15.12
CA THR A 240 -7.56 20.73 15.87
C THR A 240 -6.84 21.77 15.00
N LEU A 241 -6.57 21.45 13.73
CA LEU A 241 -5.99 22.40 12.78
C LEU A 241 -6.87 23.64 12.62
N ILE A 242 -8.18 23.47 12.43
CA ILE A 242 -9.14 24.56 12.32
C ILE A 242 -9.12 25.43 13.58
N SER A 243 -9.10 24.82 14.77
CA SER A 243 -9.05 25.54 16.05
C SER A 243 -7.76 26.34 16.26
N VAL A 244 -6.63 25.87 15.72
CA VAL A 244 -5.36 26.62 15.79
C VAL A 244 -5.33 27.72 14.74
N LEU A 245 -5.74 27.42 13.51
CA LEU A 245 -5.81 28.39 12.43
C LEU A 245 -6.80 29.51 12.76
N SER A 246 -7.87 29.25 13.51
CA SER A 246 -8.85 30.28 13.89
C SER A 246 -8.29 31.37 14.81
N LYS A 247 -7.09 31.16 15.35
CA LYS A 247 -6.36 32.17 16.13
C LYS A 247 -5.43 33.03 15.27
N ILE A 248 -5.25 32.68 14.00
CA ILE A 248 -4.25 33.26 13.10
C ILE A 248 -4.90 33.84 11.84
N LEU A 249 -5.84 33.13 11.23
CA LEU A 249 -6.49 33.52 9.99
C LEU A 249 -7.78 34.32 10.24
N PRO A 250 -8.18 35.18 9.29
CA PRO A 250 -9.47 35.89 9.33
C PRO A 250 -10.68 34.94 9.44
N PRO A 251 -11.77 35.37 10.12
CA PRO A 251 -12.99 34.56 10.25
C PRO A 251 -13.59 34.03 8.92
N PRO A 252 -13.61 34.79 7.81
CA PRO A 252 -14.11 34.29 6.54
C PRO A 252 -13.33 33.08 6.01
N ASP A 253 -12.00 33.13 6.09
CA ASP A 253 -11.11 32.05 5.65
C ASP A 253 -11.33 30.78 6.46
N ILE A 254 -11.53 30.94 7.77
CA ILE A 254 -11.85 29.83 8.67
C ILE A 254 -13.23 29.24 8.38
N ALA A 255 -14.21 30.08 8.03
CA ALA A 255 -15.53 29.60 7.63
C ALA A 255 -15.45 28.73 6.36
N PHE A 256 -14.62 29.12 5.38
CA PHE A 256 -14.37 28.31 4.18
C PHE A 256 -13.66 27.00 4.51
N ILE A 257 -12.59 27.03 5.32
CA ILE A 257 -11.89 25.82 5.75
C ILE A 257 -12.84 24.87 6.51
N ALA A 258 -13.67 25.40 7.40
CA ALA A 258 -14.66 24.62 8.14
C ALA A 258 -15.75 24.05 7.22
N LYS A 259 -16.16 24.80 6.18
CA LYS A 259 -17.08 24.31 5.15
C LYS A 259 -16.46 23.14 4.39
N PHE A 260 -15.24 23.28 3.86
CA PHE A 260 -14.58 22.18 3.15
C PHE A 260 -14.39 20.93 4.04
N HIS A 261 -14.10 21.12 5.33
CA HIS A 261 -14.03 20.00 6.26
C HIS A 261 -15.41 19.33 6.45
N ARG A 262 -16.52 20.07 6.48
CA ARG A 262 -17.87 19.49 6.46
C ARG A 262 -18.13 18.74 5.16
N ASP A 263 -17.85 19.36 4.01
CA ASP A 263 -18.02 18.75 2.69
C ASP A 263 -17.24 17.43 2.57
N TYR A 264 -16.04 17.36 3.15
CA TYR A 264 -15.26 16.12 3.24
C TYR A 264 -15.91 15.07 4.15
N ARG A 265 -16.41 15.47 5.32
CA ARG A 265 -17.12 14.56 6.23
C ARG A 265 -18.41 14.02 5.60
N GLU A 266 -19.06 14.82 4.77
CA GLU A 266 -20.26 14.48 4.00
C GLU A 266 -19.92 13.75 2.68
N LYS A 267 -18.63 13.54 2.39
CA LYS A 267 -18.10 12.87 1.17
C LYS A 267 -18.42 13.59 -0.14
N ASN A 268 -18.72 14.89 -0.08
CA ASN A 268 -18.91 15.75 -1.25
C ASN A 268 -17.58 16.09 -1.95
N ILE A 269 -16.46 16.03 -1.22
CA ILE A 269 -15.11 16.24 -1.75
C ILE A 269 -14.15 15.17 -1.22
N SER A 270 -13.14 14.82 -2.00
CA SER A 270 -12.08 13.90 -1.59
C SER A 270 -11.16 14.52 -0.54
N ARG A 271 -10.41 13.67 0.18
CA ARG A 271 -9.35 14.13 1.10
C ARG A 271 -8.30 14.99 0.38
N HIS A 272 -7.98 14.64 -0.87
CA HIS A 272 -7.00 15.37 -1.67
C HIS A 272 -7.48 16.79 -1.98
N GLU A 273 -8.74 16.93 -2.41
CA GLU A 273 -9.35 18.23 -2.67
C GLU A 273 -9.47 19.07 -1.40
N LEU A 274 -9.83 18.47 -0.26
CA LEU A 274 -9.80 19.16 1.03
C LEU A 274 -8.40 19.73 1.31
N ILE A 275 -7.35 18.91 1.15
CA ILE A 275 -5.96 19.34 1.40
C ILE A 275 -5.58 20.48 0.46
N GLN A 276 -5.86 20.38 -0.84
CA GLN A 276 -5.55 21.44 -1.80
C GLN A 276 -6.27 22.75 -1.45
N LYS A 277 -7.58 22.70 -1.17
CA LYS A 277 -8.37 23.87 -0.80
C LYS A 277 -7.87 24.53 0.49
N VAL A 278 -7.48 23.75 1.49
CA VAL A 278 -6.90 24.28 2.74
C VAL A 278 -5.52 24.89 2.50
N ARG A 279 -4.68 24.29 1.65
CA ARG A 279 -3.36 24.85 1.27
C ARG A 279 -3.50 26.18 0.53
N LEU A 280 -4.52 26.32 -0.31
CA LEU A 280 -4.80 27.58 -1.02
C LEU A 280 -5.16 28.73 -0.07
N ILE A 281 -5.89 28.44 1.01
CA ILE A 281 -6.31 29.47 1.98
C ILE A 281 -5.22 29.76 3.01
N ALA A 282 -4.71 28.72 3.68
CA ALA A 282 -3.79 28.90 4.80
C ALA A 282 -2.33 29.10 4.35
N GLY A 283 -1.96 28.57 3.18
CA GLY A 283 -0.59 28.55 2.69
C GLY A 283 0.30 27.50 3.38
N ASP A 284 1.22 26.93 2.60
CA ASP A 284 2.07 25.83 3.07
C ASP A 284 2.99 26.22 4.23
N LYS A 285 3.54 27.43 4.20
CA LYS A 285 4.45 27.92 5.27
C LYS A 285 3.76 27.94 6.63
N LEU A 286 2.52 28.44 6.68
CA LEU A 286 1.73 28.50 7.91
C LEU A 286 1.33 27.10 8.38
N LEU A 287 0.84 26.25 7.47
CA LEU A 287 0.47 24.88 7.79
C LEU A 287 1.65 24.10 8.37
N VAL A 288 2.83 24.18 7.76
CA VAL A 288 4.05 23.54 8.26
C VAL A 288 4.41 24.06 9.66
N SER A 289 4.33 25.38 9.89
CA SER A 289 4.64 25.99 11.20
C SER A 289 3.70 25.51 12.29
N VAL A 290 2.38 25.54 12.03
CA VAL A 290 1.33 25.11 12.97
C VAL A 290 1.50 23.63 13.32
N ILE A 291 1.73 22.78 12.32
CA ILE A 291 1.87 21.34 12.53
C ILE A 291 3.16 21.01 13.30
N LYS A 292 4.28 21.70 13.01
CA LYS A 292 5.53 21.56 13.78
C LYS A 292 5.35 21.97 15.25
N SER A 293 4.72 23.12 15.49
CA SER A 293 4.51 23.62 16.87
C SER A 293 3.60 22.72 17.71
N PHE A 294 2.62 22.05 17.07
CA PHE A 294 1.76 21.08 17.74
C PHE A 294 2.49 19.83 18.21
N ARG A 295 3.46 19.33 17.43
CA ARG A 295 4.32 18.21 17.87
C ARG A 295 5.20 18.61 19.06
N ALA A 296 5.80 19.81 19.03
CA ALA A 296 6.63 20.30 20.13
C ALA A 296 5.85 20.43 21.45
N LYS A 297 4.56 20.78 21.40
CA LYS A 297 3.69 20.85 22.59
C LYS A 297 3.20 19.49 23.09
N LYS A 298 3.20 18.45 22.25
CA LYS A 298 2.81 17.07 22.63
C LYS A 298 3.96 16.25 23.21
N MET A 299 5.22 16.65 23.02
CA MET A 299 6.37 16.06 23.72
C MET A 299 6.74 16.97 24.90
N PRO A 300 6.39 16.64 26.16
CA PRO A 300 6.95 17.34 27.30
C PRO A 300 8.47 17.09 27.36
N ALA A 301 9.22 18.12 27.73
CA ALA A 301 10.65 18.04 27.95
C ALA A 301 10.96 17.22 29.21
N SER A 302 11.41 15.99 29.03
CA SER A 302 12.21 15.18 29.99
C SER A 302 12.92 14.13 29.13
N PHE A 303 14.24 14.07 28.97
CA PHE A 303 15.30 14.18 29.95
C PHE A 303 16.43 15.07 29.44
N LYS A 304 16.61 16.24 30.08
CA LYS A 304 17.95 16.73 30.38
C LYS A 304 18.08 16.64 31.89
N GLN A 305 18.80 15.65 32.39
CA GLN A 305 19.49 15.81 33.65
C GLN A 305 20.79 15.00 33.65
N THR A 306 21.84 15.80 33.70
CA THR A 306 23.23 15.56 34.06
C THR A 306 23.41 14.49 35.15
N ARG A 307 24.31 13.54 34.91
CA ARG A 307 25.57 13.48 35.65
C ARG A 307 26.66 12.89 34.77
#